data_AF-A0A1E1FNR9-F1
#
_entry.id   AF-A0A1E1FNR9-F1
#
_cell.length_a   1.000
_cell.length_b   1.000
_cell.length_c   1.000
_cell.angle_alpha   90.00
_cell.angle_beta   90.00
_cell.angle_gamma   90.00
#
_symmetry.space_group_name_H-M   'P 1'
#
loop_
_entity.id
_entity.type
_entity.pdbx_description
1 polymer ?
#
loop_
_entity_poly.entity_id
_entity_poly.type
_entity_poly.pdbx_seq_one_letter_code
_entity_poly.pdbx_strand_id
1 'polypeptide(L)'
;MRNLDVKISKIELTEKNTLRVPPRKEEDQQPNYKELFDYHTLFSDAFFSEENIELVGPPLLNLHNILLSGEIYIDEKNVTKEAIIQSEHRKCRVLLPKIPGAKKVIIKFEDVLFEQEIQPDESDFFANHNVLVTQQKDNPLEWIGYWIAHHIKHHKINAVLIYDNDSSLYDINQLKTFLSSIKGLEKICVVPWSIPYGVTGGDKQIWDSDFGQYQSWEHALKRFVYSANCVVIGDVDELVIHKDGLSLPDILDSIDEPVITYKRRQIIEVASTEFTNLPRMHNHTHLYEKERILYAPKYAFKPKKLSKKVHLLVHKVEGDKSKFSEELLGRHFGILRLHWRGGNFEPIELRDRSSYKTPLSEDMELFQSFNEVDLSWLKG
;
A
#
# COMPACT_ATOMS: atom_id res chain seq x y z
N MET A 1 12.73 13.47 -14.62
CA MET A 1 12.33 12.88 -13.32
C MET A 1 11.92 14.00 -12.37
N ARG A 2 10.77 13.91 -11.71
CA ARG A 2 10.39 14.81 -10.60
C ARG A 2 10.17 13.99 -9.33
N ASN A 3 10.74 14.44 -8.22
CA ASN A 3 10.55 13.86 -6.89
C ASN A 3 9.61 14.77 -6.09
N LEU A 4 8.72 14.17 -5.30
CA LEU A 4 7.93 14.88 -4.30
C LEU A 4 8.51 14.61 -2.91
N ASP A 5 8.76 15.67 -2.16
CA ASP A 5 9.11 15.59 -0.74
C ASP A 5 7.84 15.67 0.09
N VAL A 6 7.61 14.65 0.91
CA VAL A 6 6.37 14.49 1.65
C VAL A 6 6.64 14.72 3.13
N LYS A 7 5.86 15.64 3.71
CA LYS A 7 5.67 15.75 5.16
C LYS A 7 4.31 15.16 5.53
N ILE A 8 4.27 14.56 6.71
CA ILE A 8 3.08 14.01 7.34
C ILE A 8 2.87 14.69 8.69
N SER A 9 1.64 15.06 8.96
CA SER A 9 1.14 15.65 10.19
C SER A 9 0.45 14.60 11.05
N LYS A 10 1.23 13.66 11.58
CA LYS A 10 0.75 12.57 12.43
C LYS A 10 0.24 13.11 13.77
N ILE A 11 -0.88 12.56 14.25
CA ILE A 11 -1.42 12.81 15.60
C ILE A 11 -1.33 11.51 16.41
N GLU A 12 -0.62 11.55 17.53
CA GLU A 12 -0.37 10.40 18.40
C GLU A 12 -0.94 10.60 19.81
N LEU A 13 -1.57 9.55 20.33
CA LEU A 13 -2.10 9.45 21.68
C LEU A 13 -0.96 9.13 22.63
N THR A 14 -0.74 10.00 23.61
CA THR A 14 0.33 9.86 24.61
C THR A 14 -0.21 9.47 25.98
N GLU A 15 -1.46 9.82 26.30
CA GLU A 15 -2.05 9.62 27.63
C GLU A 15 -2.69 8.24 27.77
N LYS A 16 -2.37 7.53 28.85
CA LYS A 16 -2.77 6.12 29.08
C LYS A 16 -4.29 5.90 29.04
N ASN A 17 -5.08 6.87 29.50
CA ASN A 17 -6.55 6.78 29.52
C ASN A 17 -7.19 7.06 28.14
N THR A 18 -6.38 7.48 27.16
CA THR A 18 -6.81 7.80 25.80
C THR A 18 -6.29 6.82 24.76
N LEU A 19 -5.65 5.72 25.18
CA LEU A 19 -5.12 4.72 24.26
C LEU A 19 -6.23 3.86 23.64
N ARG A 20 -5.97 3.39 22.42
CA ARG A 20 -6.86 2.46 21.74
C ARG A 20 -6.91 1.13 22.46
N VAL A 21 -8.11 0.65 22.74
CA VAL A 21 -8.35 -0.69 23.29
C VAL A 21 -8.39 -1.69 22.14
N PRO A 22 -7.58 -2.77 22.18
CA PRO A 22 -7.61 -3.82 21.18
C PRO A 22 -9.00 -4.45 20.99
N PRO A 23 -9.46 -4.63 19.74
CA PRO A 23 -10.75 -5.28 19.48
C PRO A 23 -10.67 -6.80 19.63
N ARG A 24 -9.48 -7.41 19.43
CA ARG A 24 -9.28 -8.86 19.53
C ARG A 24 -9.32 -9.31 20.98
N LYS A 25 -10.14 -10.32 21.29
CA LYS A 25 -10.20 -10.93 22.62
C LYS A 25 -8.85 -11.50 23.03
N GLU A 26 -8.51 -11.43 24.32
CA GLU A 26 -7.21 -11.90 24.82
C GLU A 26 -6.91 -13.37 24.48
N GLU A 27 -7.93 -14.25 24.53
CA GLU A 27 -7.80 -15.67 24.15
C GLU A 27 -7.47 -15.90 22.67
N ASP A 28 -7.72 -14.89 21.82
CA ASP A 28 -7.47 -14.89 20.38
C ASP A 28 -6.21 -14.10 20.00
N GLN A 29 -5.55 -13.46 20.98
CA GLN A 29 -4.31 -12.72 20.75
C GLN A 29 -3.12 -13.67 20.64
N GLN A 30 -2.41 -13.55 19.52
CA GLN A 30 -1.10 -14.17 19.31
C GLN A 30 -0.04 -13.60 20.27
N PRO A 31 1.08 -14.31 20.54
CA PRO A 31 2.08 -13.88 21.54
C PRO A 31 2.62 -12.46 21.33
N ASN A 32 2.82 -12.04 20.08
CA ASN A 32 3.33 -10.71 19.71
C ASN A 32 2.22 -9.67 19.45
N TYR A 33 0.96 -9.96 19.78
CA TYR A 33 -0.17 -9.07 19.50
C TYR A 33 0.03 -7.67 20.10
N LYS A 34 0.34 -7.61 21.39
CA LYS A 34 0.47 -6.33 22.14
C LYS A 34 1.70 -5.52 21.72
N GLU A 35 2.68 -6.15 21.10
CA GLU A 35 3.86 -5.44 20.56
C GLU A 35 3.53 -4.79 19.21
N LEU A 36 2.76 -5.49 18.38
CA LEU A 36 2.45 -5.07 17.01
C LEU A 36 1.20 -4.18 16.89
N PHE A 37 0.34 -4.15 17.91
CA PHE A 37 -0.91 -3.39 17.87
C PHE A 37 -0.66 -1.88 17.88
N ASP A 38 -1.39 -1.14 17.05
CA ASP A 38 -1.34 0.32 17.02
C ASP A 38 -2.20 0.91 18.15
N TYR A 39 -1.57 1.22 19.29
CA TYR A 39 -2.22 1.89 20.42
C TYR A 39 -2.31 3.41 20.24
N HIS A 40 -1.41 3.99 19.45
CA HIS A 40 -1.04 5.40 19.58
C HIS A 40 -1.51 6.26 18.43
N THR A 41 -1.57 5.77 17.19
CA THR A 41 -1.97 6.63 16.07
C THR A 41 -3.43 7.03 16.23
N LEU A 42 -3.74 8.31 16.35
CA LEU A 42 -5.12 8.82 16.23
C LEU A 42 -5.41 9.14 14.76
N PHE A 43 -4.53 9.92 14.14
CA PHE A 43 -4.55 10.20 12.71
C PHE A 43 -3.13 10.04 12.15
N SER A 44 -3.00 9.36 11.03
CA SER A 44 -1.73 9.24 10.31
C SER A 44 -1.38 10.53 9.60
N ASP A 45 -2.34 11.32 9.11
CA ASP A 45 -2.09 12.64 8.52
C ASP A 45 -3.33 13.55 8.58
N ALA A 46 -3.12 14.86 8.38
CA ALA A 46 -4.13 15.88 8.17
C ALA A 46 -3.77 16.72 6.94
N PHE A 47 -4.61 16.70 5.89
CA PHE A 47 -4.28 17.30 4.59
C PHE A 47 -5.48 17.90 3.88
N PHE A 48 -5.23 18.82 2.95
CA PHE A 48 -6.24 19.26 1.99
C PHE A 48 -6.53 18.15 0.98
N SER A 49 -7.80 17.91 0.71
CA SER A 49 -8.30 17.12 -0.42
C SER A 49 -9.06 18.02 -1.40
N GLU A 50 -9.60 17.44 -2.47
CA GLU A 50 -10.43 18.15 -3.45
C GLU A 50 -11.53 19.00 -2.76
N GLU A 51 -12.25 18.44 -1.79
CA GLU A 51 -13.46 19.06 -1.21
C GLU A 51 -13.32 19.46 0.27
N ASN A 52 -12.42 18.83 1.02
CA ASN A 52 -12.36 18.94 2.48
C ASN A 52 -10.93 19.11 2.98
N ILE A 53 -10.77 19.40 4.26
CA ILE A 53 -9.58 18.97 5.00
C ILE A 53 -9.90 17.58 5.54
N GLU A 54 -9.06 16.59 5.24
CA GLU A 54 -9.26 15.21 5.68
C GLU A 54 -8.22 14.83 6.73
N LEU A 55 -8.67 14.17 7.80
CA LEU A 55 -7.82 13.43 8.71
C LEU A 55 -8.07 11.95 8.50
N VAL A 56 -7.01 11.18 8.28
CA VAL A 56 -7.07 9.73 8.04
C VAL A 56 -6.41 9.01 9.20
N GLY A 57 -6.95 7.86 9.61
CA GLY A 57 -6.43 7.13 10.76
C GLY A 57 -6.92 5.68 10.86
N PRO A 58 -6.46 4.93 11.87
CA PRO A 58 -7.03 3.62 12.22
C PRO A 58 -8.49 3.78 12.71
N PRO A 59 -9.26 2.69 12.86
CA PRO A 59 -10.61 2.80 13.42
C PRO A 59 -10.55 3.38 14.83
N LEU A 60 -11.55 4.21 15.17
CA LEU A 60 -11.56 4.90 16.45
C LEU A 60 -11.81 3.95 17.62
N LEU A 61 -12.60 2.88 17.43
CA LEU A 61 -12.97 1.94 18.48
C LEU A 61 -13.50 2.67 19.73
N ASN A 62 -12.89 2.47 20.91
CA ASN A 62 -13.24 3.16 22.14
C ASN A 62 -13.05 4.69 22.07
N LEU A 63 -12.24 5.20 21.15
CA LEU A 63 -11.94 6.62 21.00
C LEU A 63 -13.04 7.41 20.30
N HIS A 64 -14.04 6.72 19.73
CA HIS A 64 -15.11 7.38 18.97
C HIS A 64 -15.89 8.39 19.84
N ASN A 65 -16.27 7.96 21.05
CA ASN A 65 -17.01 8.82 21.98
C ASN A 65 -16.13 9.96 22.54
N ILE A 66 -14.84 9.69 22.74
CA ILE A 66 -13.86 10.68 23.22
C ILE A 66 -13.75 11.82 22.20
N LEU A 67 -13.59 11.48 20.91
CA LEU A 67 -13.52 12.47 19.84
C LEU A 67 -14.83 13.25 19.69
N LEU A 68 -15.99 12.59 19.83
CA LEU A 68 -17.31 13.23 19.75
C LEU A 68 -17.58 14.22 20.88
N SER A 69 -17.02 13.98 22.07
CA SER A 69 -17.11 14.92 23.20
C SER A 69 -16.12 16.08 23.12
N GLY A 70 -15.17 15.99 22.19
CA GLY A 70 -14.12 16.98 22.00
C GLY A 70 -14.58 18.19 21.19
N GLU A 71 -13.63 19.09 20.97
CA GLU A 71 -13.74 20.22 20.09
C GLU A 71 -12.68 20.14 18.99
N ILE A 72 -13.08 20.49 17.77
CA ILE A 72 -12.20 20.54 16.61
C ILE A 72 -12.18 21.98 16.09
N TYR A 73 -10.98 22.51 15.88
CA TYR A 73 -10.75 23.82 15.32
C TYR A 73 -9.91 23.71 14.06
N ILE A 74 -10.17 24.60 13.10
CA ILE A 74 -9.26 24.92 12.01
C ILE A 74 -8.74 26.33 12.29
N ASP A 75 -7.43 26.43 12.52
CA ASP A 75 -6.79 27.60 13.12
C ASP A 75 -7.57 28.05 14.37
N GLU A 76 -8.23 29.22 14.36
CA GLU A 76 -9.01 29.74 15.49
C GLU A 76 -10.52 29.41 15.39
N LYS A 77 -10.99 28.87 14.26
CA LYS A 77 -12.42 28.62 14.02
C LYS A 77 -12.82 27.25 14.55
N ASN A 78 -13.75 27.22 15.51
CA ASN A 78 -14.40 25.97 15.94
C ASN A 78 -15.28 25.42 14.79
N VAL A 79 -15.02 24.19 14.38
CA VAL A 79 -15.73 23.48 13.29
C VAL A 79 -16.29 22.13 13.76
N THR A 80 -16.44 21.97 15.07
CA THR A 80 -16.85 20.70 15.71
C THR A 80 -18.20 20.19 15.16
N LYS A 81 -19.14 21.09 14.89
CA LYS A 81 -20.49 20.72 14.41
C LYS A 81 -20.52 20.38 12.92
N GLU A 82 -19.52 20.81 12.17
CA GLU A 82 -19.35 20.60 10.75
C GLU A 82 -18.49 19.37 10.44
N ALA A 83 -17.78 18.83 11.44
CA ALA A 83 -16.96 17.65 11.28
C ALA A 83 -17.81 16.40 11.00
N ILE A 84 -17.48 15.68 9.93
CA ILE A 84 -18.11 14.40 9.60
C ILE A 84 -17.12 13.29 9.94
N ILE A 85 -17.43 12.51 10.97
CA ILE A 85 -16.61 11.38 11.41
C ILE A 85 -17.14 10.09 10.78
N GLN A 86 -16.27 9.37 10.08
CA GLN A 86 -16.55 8.10 9.43
C GLN A 86 -15.57 7.06 9.96
N SER A 87 -15.96 6.27 10.96
CA SER A 87 -15.17 5.15 11.44
C SER A 87 -15.72 3.84 10.86
N GLU A 88 -14.95 3.23 9.97
CA GLU A 88 -15.31 1.99 9.28
C GLU A 88 -14.37 0.85 9.73
N HIS A 89 -14.58 -0.36 9.21
CA HIS A 89 -13.71 -1.49 9.53
C HIS A 89 -12.25 -1.18 9.11
N ARG A 90 -11.30 -1.18 10.05
CA ARG A 90 -9.86 -0.94 9.84
C ARG A 90 -9.43 0.46 9.34
N LYS A 91 -10.34 1.44 9.30
CA LYS A 91 -9.99 2.85 9.01
C LYS A 91 -10.92 3.86 9.67
N CYS A 92 -10.47 5.11 9.75
CA CYS A 92 -11.27 6.28 10.08
C CYS A 92 -10.96 7.43 9.11
N ARG A 93 -11.98 8.23 8.81
CA ARG A 93 -11.88 9.54 8.16
C ARG A 93 -12.62 10.58 8.99
N VAL A 94 -12.02 11.75 9.17
CA VAL A 94 -12.71 12.95 9.65
C VAL A 94 -12.65 13.99 8.55
N LEU A 95 -13.82 14.39 8.05
CA LEU A 95 -13.95 15.41 7.02
C LEU A 95 -14.28 16.73 7.70
N LEU A 96 -13.40 17.71 7.53
CA LEU A 96 -13.59 19.07 8.02
C LEU A 96 -13.84 20.03 6.84
N PRO A 97 -14.58 21.13 7.05
CA PRO A 97 -14.84 22.09 6.00
C PRO A 97 -13.53 22.65 5.43
N LYS A 98 -13.42 22.70 4.09
CA LYS A 98 -12.26 23.28 3.42
C LYS A 98 -12.24 24.80 3.59
N ILE A 99 -11.25 25.29 4.33
CA ILE A 99 -11.00 26.72 4.53
C ILE A 99 -9.71 27.09 3.77
N PRO A 100 -9.79 27.85 2.66
CA PRO A 100 -8.61 28.23 1.90
C PRO A 100 -7.58 28.97 2.75
N GLY A 101 -6.31 28.56 2.66
CA GLY A 101 -5.21 29.16 3.41
C GLY A 101 -5.14 28.78 4.88
N ALA A 102 -6.02 27.89 5.36
CA ALA A 102 -5.92 27.34 6.70
C ALA A 102 -4.60 26.61 6.91
N LYS A 103 -4.03 26.72 8.10
CA LYS A 103 -2.68 26.22 8.38
C LYS A 103 -2.67 25.03 9.32
N LYS A 104 -3.61 24.97 10.26
CA LYS A 104 -3.58 23.98 11.33
C LYS A 104 -4.95 23.40 11.65
N VAL A 105 -4.94 22.14 12.06
CA VAL A 105 -6.06 21.51 12.77
C VAL A 105 -5.69 21.40 14.23
N ILE A 106 -6.62 21.77 15.11
CA ILE A 106 -6.49 21.64 16.55
C ILE A 106 -7.62 20.74 17.06
N ILE A 107 -7.27 19.70 17.81
CA ILE A 107 -8.23 18.78 18.42
C ILE A 107 -8.05 18.85 19.93
N LYS A 108 -9.16 19.06 20.64
CA LYS A 108 -9.21 19.13 22.09
C LYS A 108 -10.20 18.12 22.61
N PHE A 109 -9.80 17.26 23.54
CA PHE A 109 -10.71 16.42 24.30
C PHE A 109 -10.06 16.05 25.62
N GLU A 110 -10.87 15.90 26.66
CA GLU A 110 -10.37 15.72 28.04
C GLU A 110 -9.30 16.78 28.37
N ASP A 111 -8.13 16.38 28.86
CA ASP A 111 -6.98 17.24 29.14
C ASP A 111 -5.95 17.27 28.00
N VAL A 112 -6.32 16.78 26.80
CA VAL A 112 -5.42 16.62 25.67
C VAL A 112 -5.66 17.70 24.61
N LEU A 113 -4.55 18.26 24.10
CA LEU A 113 -4.50 19.22 23.00
C LEU A 113 -3.56 18.69 21.92
N PHE A 114 -4.09 18.46 20.73
CA PHE A 114 -3.30 18.22 19.53
C PHE A 114 -3.38 19.42 18.60
N GLU A 115 -2.23 19.83 18.08
CA GLU A 115 -2.11 20.87 17.07
C GLU A 115 -1.19 20.35 15.97
N GLN A 116 -1.68 20.29 14.74
CA GLN A 116 -0.91 19.81 13.59
C GLN A 116 -1.13 20.69 12.36
N GLU A 117 -0.09 20.81 11.54
CA GLU A 117 -0.17 21.51 10.26
C GLU A 117 -1.09 20.77 9.28
N ILE A 118 -1.84 21.50 8.46
CA ILE A 118 -2.58 20.93 7.34
C ILE A 118 -1.60 20.78 6.18
N GLN A 119 -1.37 19.56 5.74
CA GLN A 119 -0.54 19.25 4.58
C GLN A 119 -1.25 19.59 3.25
N PRO A 120 -0.51 19.90 2.18
CA PRO A 120 -1.10 20.19 0.88
C PRO A 120 -1.80 18.97 0.25
N ASP A 121 -2.76 19.27 -0.62
CA ASP A 121 -3.29 18.34 -1.61
C ASP A 121 -2.22 18.13 -2.69
N GLU A 122 -1.77 16.89 -2.86
CA GLU A 122 -0.72 16.52 -3.82
C GLU A 122 -1.29 15.68 -4.97
N SER A 123 -2.62 15.65 -5.13
CA SER A 123 -3.29 14.79 -6.11
C SER A 123 -2.85 15.09 -7.54
N ASP A 124 -2.59 16.36 -7.83
CA ASP A 124 -2.14 16.82 -9.15
C ASP A 124 -0.69 16.42 -9.49
N PHE A 125 0.12 16.01 -8.50
CA PHE A 125 1.49 15.56 -8.75
C PHE A 125 1.53 14.37 -9.73
N PHE A 126 0.55 13.46 -9.62
CA PHE A 126 0.39 12.30 -10.48
C PHE A 126 -0.64 12.47 -11.59
N ALA A 127 -1.11 13.69 -11.86
CA ALA A 127 -2.13 13.93 -12.87
C ALA A 127 -1.77 13.29 -14.22
N ASN A 128 -2.67 12.47 -14.76
CA ASN A 128 -2.52 11.75 -16.03
C ASN A 128 -1.39 10.69 -16.10
N HIS A 129 -0.79 10.30 -14.97
CA HIS A 129 0.23 9.25 -14.93
C HIS A 129 -0.37 7.88 -14.55
N ASN A 130 0.33 6.81 -14.92
CA ASN A 130 0.02 5.45 -14.49
C ASN A 130 0.91 5.11 -13.28
N VAL A 131 0.30 5.04 -12.10
CA VAL A 131 0.99 5.01 -10.81
C VAL A 131 0.97 3.60 -10.25
N LEU A 132 2.15 3.10 -9.90
CA LEU A 132 2.32 1.87 -9.14
C LEU A 132 2.49 2.22 -7.66
N VAL A 133 1.68 1.60 -6.80
CA VAL A 133 1.58 1.94 -5.37
C VAL A 133 1.87 0.71 -4.52
N THR A 134 2.73 0.88 -3.51
CA THR A 134 3.04 -0.16 -2.53
C THR A 134 3.33 0.41 -1.15
N GLN A 135 3.24 -0.44 -0.13
CA GLN A 135 3.80 -0.21 1.20
C GLN A 135 4.80 -1.31 1.49
N GLN A 136 6.03 -0.91 1.80
CA GLN A 136 7.16 -1.82 1.89
C GLN A 136 8.01 -1.51 3.12
N LYS A 137 8.78 -2.50 3.58
CA LYS A 137 9.82 -2.34 4.58
C LYS A 137 10.96 -3.29 4.25
N ASP A 138 12.18 -2.75 4.15
CA ASP A 138 13.42 -3.52 3.97
C ASP A 138 13.44 -4.41 2.71
N ASN A 139 12.61 -4.14 1.71
CA ASN A 139 12.75 -4.84 0.43
C ASN A 139 14.05 -4.41 -0.25
N PRO A 140 14.93 -5.34 -0.68
CA PRO A 140 16.13 -5.00 -1.46
C PRO A 140 15.79 -4.11 -2.65
N LEU A 141 16.65 -3.12 -2.93
CA LEU A 141 16.44 -2.17 -4.02
C LEU A 141 16.29 -2.88 -5.37
N GLU A 142 16.97 -3.99 -5.57
CA GLU A 142 16.89 -4.81 -6.78
C GLU A 142 15.50 -5.44 -6.96
N TRP A 143 14.81 -5.80 -5.88
CA TRP A 143 13.45 -6.31 -5.98
C TRP A 143 12.50 -5.18 -6.38
N ILE A 144 12.65 -4.00 -5.77
CA ILE A 144 11.88 -2.80 -6.09
C ILE A 144 12.11 -2.39 -7.55
N GLY A 145 13.37 -2.37 -7.99
CA GLY A 145 13.77 -2.01 -9.34
C GLY A 145 13.19 -2.95 -10.39
N TYR A 146 13.29 -4.27 -10.18
CA TYR A 146 12.74 -5.26 -11.11
C TYR A 146 11.22 -5.14 -11.19
N TRP A 147 10.56 -5.05 -10.04
CA TRP A 147 9.12 -4.87 -9.94
C TRP A 147 8.66 -3.64 -10.73
N ILE A 148 9.29 -2.49 -10.55
CA ILE A 148 8.97 -1.27 -11.30
C ILE A 148 9.23 -1.46 -12.80
N ALA A 149 10.43 -1.92 -13.18
CA ALA A 149 10.82 -2.07 -14.58
C ALA A 149 9.88 -3.00 -15.35
N HIS A 150 9.44 -4.09 -14.72
CA HIS A 150 8.44 -4.99 -15.27
C HIS A 150 7.10 -4.28 -15.52
N HIS A 151 6.61 -3.50 -14.56
CA HIS A 151 5.34 -2.77 -14.72
C HIS A 151 5.43 -1.59 -15.69
N ILE A 152 6.60 -0.94 -15.82
CA ILE A 152 6.85 0.04 -16.89
C ILE A 152 6.67 -0.65 -18.24
N LYS A 153 7.34 -1.80 -18.42
CA LYS A 153 7.35 -2.55 -19.68
C LYS A 153 5.97 -3.09 -20.08
N HIS A 154 5.27 -3.76 -19.17
CA HIS A 154 4.02 -4.48 -19.49
C HIS A 154 2.76 -3.66 -19.25
N HIS A 155 2.83 -2.64 -18.39
CA HIS A 155 1.64 -1.90 -17.94
C HIS A 155 1.73 -0.39 -18.13
N LYS A 156 2.75 0.10 -18.86
CA LYS A 156 2.95 1.53 -19.14
C LYS A 156 2.98 2.37 -17.85
N ILE A 157 3.40 1.76 -16.73
CA ILE A 157 3.66 2.52 -15.50
C ILE A 157 4.74 3.54 -15.81
N ASN A 158 4.57 4.76 -15.31
CA ASN A 158 5.57 5.82 -15.44
C ASN A 158 5.67 6.66 -14.15
N ALA A 159 5.03 6.22 -13.08
CA ALA A 159 5.05 6.88 -11.78
C ALA A 159 4.99 5.85 -10.65
N VAL A 160 5.60 6.18 -9.50
CA VAL A 160 5.54 5.35 -8.29
C VAL A 160 5.19 6.18 -7.05
N LEU A 161 4.36 5.60 -6.20
CA LEU A 161 4.08 6.07 -4.84
C LEU A 161 4.41 4.94 -3.87
N ILE A 162 5.49 5.10 -3.10
CA ILE A 162 5.98 4.09 -2.16
C ILE A 162 5.79 4.62 -0.74
N TYR A 163 5.10 3.86 0.10
CA TYR A 163 5.11 4.05 1.54
C TYR A 163 6.26 3.21 2.12
N ASP A 164 7.32 3.88 2.53
CA ASP A 164 8.45 3.22 3.19
C ASP A 164 8.19 3.17 4.69
N ASN A 165 7.98 1.97 5.23
CA ASN A 165 7.54 1.74 6.60
C ASN A 165 8.72 1.61 7.57
N ASP A 166 9.59 2.63 7.57
CA ASP A 166 10.84 2.72 8.31
C ASP A 166 11.81 1.59 7.96
N SER A 167 12.17 1.47 6.67
CA SER A 167 13.26 0.61 6.25
C SER A 167 14.57 0.99 6.95
N SER A 168 15.36 -0.03 7.26
CA SER A 168 16.67 0.02 7.88
C SER A 168 17.82 -0.30 6.89
N LEU A 169 17.52 -0.99 5.79
CA LEU A 169 18.52 -1.33 4.76
C LEU A 169 19.02 -0.12 3.97
N TYR A 170 18.22 0.94 3.89
CA TYR A 170 18.51 2.19 3.20
C TYR A 170 17.65 3.30 3.78
N ASP A 171 18.08 4.55 3.56
CA ASP A 171 17.26 5.72 3.84
C ASP A 171 16.40 6.13 2.63
N ILE A 172 15.45 7.04 2.88
CA ILE A 172 14.52 7.58 1.87
C ILE A 172 15.26 8.22 0.68
N ASN A 173 16.41 8.87 0.92
CA ASN A 173 17.15 9.56 -0.14
C ASN A 173 17.90 8.56 -1.03
N GLN A 174 18.45 7.50 -0.44
CA GLN A 174 19.03 6.38 -1.17
C GLN A 174 17.96 5.71 -2.05
N LEU A 175 16.77 5.44 -1.50
CA LEU A 175 15.65 4.91 -2.28
C LEU A 175 15.25 5.86 -3.41
N LYS A 176 15.04 7.15 -3.16
CA LYS A 176 14.71 8.14 -4.22
C LYS A 176 15.78 8.24 -5.30
N THR A 177 17.05 8.19 -4.91
CA THR A 177 18.19 8.21 -5.84
C THR A 177 18.20 6.98 -6.73
N PHE A 178 18.01 5.80 -6.14
CA PHE A 178 17.87 4.55 -6.87
C PHE A 178 16.69 4.57 -7.84
N LEU A 179 15.50 4.96 -7.38
CA LEU A 179 14.31 5.08 -8.23
C LEU A 179 14.55 6.05 -9.41
N SER A 180 15.30 7.13 -9.19
CA SER A 180 15.64 8.11 -10.22
C SER A 180 16.53 7.55 -11.33
N SER A 181 17.22 6.43 -11.11
CA SER A 181 18.05 5.75 -12.12
C SER A 181 17.22 4.83 -13.05
N ILE A 182 16.00 4.48 -12.67
CA ILE A 182 15.13 3.58 -13.43
C ILE A 182 14.56 4.30 -14.65
N LYS A 183 14.96 3.87 -15.84
CA LYS A 183 14.48 4.42 -17.11
C LYS A 183 12.98 4.18 -17.31
N GLY A 184 12.29 5.21 -17.77
CA GLY A 184 10.83 5.18 -18.02
C GLY A 184 9.99 5.66 -16.83
N LEU A 185 10.60 5.84 -15.66
CA LEU A 185 9.95 6.50 -14.54
C LEU A 185 10.01 8.03 -14.72
N GLU A 186 8.91 8.72 -14.40
CA GLU A 186 8.81 10.17 -14.58
C GLU A 186 8.55 10.89 -13.26
N LYS A 187 7.73 10.30 -12.39
CA LYS A 187 7.32 10.82 -11.09
C LYS A 187 7.59 9.83 -9.97
N ILE A 188 8.24 10.31 -8.91
CA ILE A 188 8.56 9.53 -7.71
C ILE A 188 7.99 10.26 -6.50
N CYS A 189 7.21 9.55 -5.70
CA CYS A 189 6.82 9.96 -4.37
C CYS A 189 7.18 8.83 -3.40
N VAL A 190 8.01 9.13 -2.40
CA VAL A 190 8.30 8.21 -1.30
C VAL A 190 7.81 8.87 -0.02
N VAL A 191 6.83 8.23 0.62
CA VAL A 191 6.21 8.68 1.86
C VAL A 191 6.92 7.98 3.02
N PRO A 192 7.61 8.71 3.92
CA PRO A 192 8.14 8.12 5.15
C PRO A 192 6.97 7.74 6.07
N TRP A 193 6.66 6.45 6.17
CA TRP A 193 5.45 5.93 6.80
C TRP A 193 5.74 5.27 8.14
N SER A 194 6.09 6.10 9.13
CA SER A 194 6.34 5.66 10.51
C SER A 194 5.04 5.38 11.29
N ILE A 195 4.18 4.56 10.70
CA ILE A 195 2.90 4.09 11.24
C ILE A 195 3.01 2.57 11.45
N PRO A 196 2.59 2.03 12.61
CA PRO A 196 2.56 0.59 12.80
C PRO A 196 1.70 -0.09 11.74
N TYR A 197 2.21 -1.17 11.14
CA TYR A 197 1.42 -1.99 10.22
C TYR A 197 0.19 -2.57 10.94
N GLY A 198 0.37 -2.98 12.20
CA GLY A 198 -0.66 -3.60 13.00
C GLY A 198 -0.59 -5.13 13.02
N VAL A 199 -1.53 -5.75 13.72
CA VAL A 199 -1.52 -7.20 13.94
C VAL A 199 -2.23 -7.93 12.80
N THR A 200 -1.54 -8.88 12.17
CA THR A 200 -2.10 -9.75 11.12
C THR A 200 -3.07 -10.80 11.68
N GLY A 201 -3.64 -11.62 10.80
CA GLY A 201 -4.60 -12.66 11.14
C GLY A 201 -4.13 -13.72 12.14
N GLY A 202 -2.82 -13.98 12.20
CA GLY A 202 -2.25 -15.09 12.98
C GLY A 202 -2.81 -16.46 12.57
N ASP A 203 -2.60 -17.47 13.41
CA ASP A 203 -3.06 -18.84 13.16
C ASP A 203 -4.59 -18.95 13.10
N LYS A 204 -5.29 -18.09 13.85
CA LYS A 204 -6.75 -18.03 13.91
C LYS A 204 -7.39 -17.26 12.75
N GLN A 205 -6.58 -16.63 11.89
CA GLN A 205 -7.03 -15.84 10.73
C GLN A 205 -8.02 -14.71 11.09
N ILE A 206 -7.81 -14.03 12.23
CA ILE A 206 -8.66 -12.93 12.69
C ILE A 206 -8.05 -11.60 12.22
N TRP A 207 -8.62 -10.99 11.19
CA TRP A 207 -8.11 -9.78 10.55
C TRP A 207 -8.85 -8.52 11.02
N ASP A 208 -8.43 -7.95 12.13
CA ASP A 208 -9.12 -6.84 12.82
C ASP A 208 -8.21 -5.65 13.20
N SER A 209 -6.89 -5.77 13.00
CA SER A 209 -5.89 -4.87 13.61
C SER A 209 -4.73 -4.48 12.69
N ASP A 210 -4.77 -4.87 11.41
CA ASP A 210 -3.76 -4.59 10.37
C ASP A 210 -3.93 -3.20 9.75
N PHE A 211 -4.10 -2.17 10.59
CA PHE A 211 -4.58 -0.84 10.19
C PHE A 211 -3.63 -0.11 9.23
N GLY A 212 -2.33 -0.23 9.41
CA GLY A 212 -1.33 0.62 8.74
C GLY A 212 -1.44 0.57 7.21
N GLN A 213 -1.84 -0.57 6.66
CA GLN A 213 -2.03 -0.74 5.22
C GLN A 213 -3.33 -0.12 4.69
N TYR A 214 -4.43 -0.15 5.45
CA TYR A 214 -5.67 0.53 5.02
C TYR A 214 -5.52 2.05 5.14
N GLN A 215 -4.79 2.51 6.15
CA GLN A 215 -4.47 3.93 6.31
C GLN A 215 -3.65 4.44 5.12
N SER A 216 -2.60 3.71 4.69
CA SER A 216 -1.78 4.12 3.56
C SER A 216 -2.56 4.14 2.24
N TRP A 217 -3.52 3.22 2.03
CA TRP A 217 -4.37 3.24 0.84
C TRP A 217 -5.36 4.41 0.81
N GLU A 218 -6.01 4.73 1.93
CA GLU A 218 -6.88 5.91 1.99
C GLU A 218 -6.07 7.20 1.80
N HIS A 219 -4.93 7.31 2.47
CA HIS A 219 -4.00 8.44 2.30
C HIS A 219 -3.52 8.56 0.85
N ALA A 220 -3.18 7.44 0.19
CA ALA A 220 -2.80 7.40 -1.22
C ALA A 220 -3.91 7.96 -2.12
N LEU A 221 -5.11 7.38 -2.00
CA LEU A 221 -6.26 7.74 -2.83
C LEU A 221 -6.62 9.22 -2.70
N LYS A 222 -6.67 9.72 -1.47
CA LYS A 222 -7.20 11.04 -1.15
C LYS A 222 -6.18 12.17 -1.31
N ARG A 223 -4.90 11.90 -1.04
CA ARG A 223 -3.85 12.93 -1.07
C ARG A 223 -3.04 12.94 -2.35
N PHE A 224 -2.83 11.80 -3.02
CA PHE A 224 -1.82 11.71 -4.09
C PHE A 224 -2.34 11.23 -5.44
N VAL A 225 -3.17 10.19 -5.47
CA VAL A 225 -3.47 9.52 -6.76
C VAL A 225 -4.85 9.86 -7.32
N TYR A 226 -5.60 10.77 -6.71
CA TYR A 226 -6.95 11.12 -7.16
C TYR A 226 -6.99 11.62 -8.61
N SER A 227 -5.96 12.38 -9.06
CA SER A 227 -5.86 12.85 -10.44
C SER A 227 -5.09 11.90 -11.38
N ALA A 228 -4.62 10.75 -10.90
CA ALA A 228 -3.87 9.79 -11.72
C ALA A 228 -4.72 9.16 -12.84
N ASN A 229 -4.07 8.78 -13.95
CA ASN A 229 -4.75 8.09 -15.05
C ASN A 229 -5.10 6.66 -14.68
N CYS A 230 -4.21 5.93 -14.01
CA CYS A 230 -4.41 4.55 -13.60
C CYS A 230 -3.60 4.32 -12.32
N VAL A 231 -4.13 3.52 -11.40
CA VAL A 231 -3.44 3.14 -10.17
C VAL A 231 -3.41 1.62 -10.05
N VAL A 232 -2.23 1.06 -9.81
CA VAL A 232 -2.02 -0.37 -9.57
C VAL A 232 -1.55 -0.55 -8.13
N ILE A 233 -2.32 -1.29 -7.33
CA ILE A 233 -1.91 -1.70 -5.98
C ILE A 233 -1.20 -3.04 -6.09
N GLY A 234 0.10 -3.09 -5.82
CA GLY A 234 0.92 -4.29 -5.95
C GLY A 234 1.99 -4.39 -4.86
N ASP A 235 2.25 -5.60 -4.39
CA ASP A 235 3.38 -5.84 -3.49
C ASP A 235 4.66 -6.02 -4.33
N VAL A 236 5.83 -5.70 -3.77
CA VAL A 236 7.13 -5.76 -4.49
C VAL A 236 7.41 -7.17 -5.03
N ASP A 237 6.91 -8.20 -4.38
CA ASP A 237 7.02 -9.60 -4.78
C ASP A 237 5.89 -10.06 -5.73
N GLU A 238 5.17 -9.14 -6.37
CA GLU A 238 4.07 -9.46 -7.28
C GLU A 238 4.28 -8.87 -8.68
N LEU A 239 4.23 -9.72 -9.71
CA LEU A 239 4.22 -9.29 -11.11
C LEU A 239 2.88 -9.68 -11.76
N VAL A 240 2.21 -8.74 -12.41
CA VAL A 240 1.00 -9.03 -13.19
C VAL A 240 1.30 -8.95 -14.68
N ILE A 241 0.74 -9.88 -15.45
CA ILE A 241 0.85 -9.92 -16.91
C ILE A 241 -0.55 -10.25 -17.45
N HIS A 242 -0.86 -9.67 -18.62
CA HIS A 242 -2.01 -10.03 -19.42
C HIS A 242 -1.60 -11.02 -20.50
N LYS A 243 -2.39 -12.08 -20.74
CA LYS A 243 -2.03 -13.15 -21.70
C LYS A 243 -1.70 -12.65 -23.12
N ASP A 244 -2.38 -11.58 -23.56
CA ASP A 244 -2.19 -10.96 -24.89
C ASP A 244 -1.32 -9.68 -24.83
N GLY A 245 -0.67 -9.40 -23.70
CA GLY A 245 0.22 -8.24 -23.54
C GLY A 245 -0.48 -6.87 -23.43
N LEU A 246 -1.79 -6.83 -23.18
CA LEU A 246 -2.51 -5.58 -22.92
C LEU A 246 -2.08 -4.95 -21.59
N SER A 247 -1.97 -3.62 -21.57
CA SER A 247 -1.63 -2.89 -20.36
C SER A 247 -2.86 -2.67 -19.46
N LEU A 248 -2.67 -2.65 -18.14
CA LEU A 248 -3.76 -2.36 -17.18
C LEU A 248 -4.50 -1.04 -17.48
N PRO A 249 -3.82 0.08 -17.83
CA PRO A 249 -4.51 1.30 -18.26
C PRO A 249 -5.42 1.09 -19.49
N ASP A 250 -4.94 0.39 -20.53
CA ASP A 250 -5.73 0.15 -21.75
C ASP A 250 -6.96 -0.72 -21.45
N ILE A 251 -6.81 -1.73 -20.60
CA ILE A 251 -7.93 -2.59 -20.17
C ILE A 251 -8.97 -1.74 -19.43
N LEU A 252 -8.54 -0.91 -18.48
CA LEU A 252 -9.43 -0.01 -17.72
C LEU A 252 -10.12 1.06 -18.57
N ASP A 253 -9.50 1.47 -19.68
CA ASP A 253 -10.10 2.38 -20.66
C ASP A 253 -11.13 1.67 -21.56
N SER A 254 -11.02 0.34 -21.70
CA SER A 254 -11.95 -0.49 -22.48
C SER A 254 -13.19 -0.97 -21.71
N ILE A 255 -13.25 -0.74 -20.39
CA ILE A 255 -14.37 -1.18 -19.53
C ILE A 255 -15.06 0.00 -18.84
N ASP A 256 -16.34 -0.22 -18.50
CA ASP A 256 -17.14 0.78 -17.77
C ASP A 256 -16.81 0.78 -16.28
N GLU A 257 -16.49 -0.38 -15.69
CA GLU A 257 -16.17 -0.48 -14.28
C GLU A 257 -14.90 0.31 -13.92
N PRO A 258 -14.88 1.00 -12.77
CA PRO A 258 -13.72 1.77 -12.33
C PRO A 258 -12.54 0.90 -11.91
N VAL A 259 -12.76 -0.38 -11.65
CA VAL A 259 -11.79 -1.31 -11.06
C VAL A 259 -11.71 -2.58 -11.90
N ILE A 260 -10.49 -3.03 -12.18
CA ILE A 260 -10.20 -4.38 -12.69
C ILE A 260 -9.54 -5.19 -11.58
N THR A 261 -10.00 -6.43 -11.40
CA THR A 261 -9.46 -7.38 -10.41
C THR A 261 -8.96 -8.64 -11.13
N TYR A 262 -7.93 -9.26 -10.55
CA TYR A 262 -7.32 -10.46 -11.11
C TYR A 262 -6.76 -11.36 -10.01
N LYS A 263 -6.78 -12.67 -10.24
CA LYS A 263 -6.25 -13.66 -9.29
C LYS A 263 -4.74 -13.65 -9.30
N ARG A 264 -4.15 -14.28 -8.28
CA ARG A 264 -2.70 -14.45 -8.15
C ARG A 264 -2.32 -15.92 -8.09
N ARG A 265 -1.25 -16.31 -8.74
CA ARG A 265 -0.61 -17.62 -8.64
C ARG A 265 0.63 -17.50 -7.76
N GLN A 266 0.86 -18.47 -6.89
CA GLN A 266 2.14 -18.56 -6.20
C GLN A 266 3.20 -19.08 -7.17
N ILE A 267 4.25 -18.30 -7.36
CA ILE A 267 5.52 -18.78 -7.89
C ILE A 267 6.33 -19.28 -6.70
N ILE A 268 6.75 -20.53 -6.74
CA ILE A 268 7.22 -21.23 -5.54
C ILE A 268 8.65 -20.85 -5.16
N GLU A 269 9.04 -21.27 -3.96
CA GLU A 269 10.31 -20.99 -3.31
C GLU A 269 11.50 -21.82 -3.87
N VAL A 270 11.46 -22.19 -5.16
CA VAL A 270 12.48 -22.99 -5.85
C VAL A 270 13.12 -22.16 -6.93
N ALA A 271 14.45 -22.09 -6.93
CA ALA A 271 15.20 -21.47 -8.02
C ALA A 271 15.13 -22.34 -9.29
N SER A 272 14.77 -21.74 -10.42
CA SER A 272 14.80 -22.41 -11.73
C SER A 272 16.06 -22.09 -12.53
N THR A 273 16.85 -21.13 -12.08
CA THR A 273 18.12 -20.73 -12.69
C THR A 273 19.20 -20.69 -11.61
N GLU A 274 20.41 -21.11 -11.94
CA GLU A 274 21.56 -20.93 -11.05
C GLU A 274 21.79 -19.43 -10.85
N PHE A 275 21.90 -19.00 -9.59
CA PHE A 275 22.39 -17.68 -9.23
C PHE A 275 23.50 -17.86 -8.20
N THR A 276 24.72 -17.49 -8.57
CA THR A 276 25.86 -17.43 -7.65
C THR A 276 26.22 -15.96 -7.44
N ASN A 277 26.26 -15.52 -6.18
CA ASN A 277 26.71 -14.18 -5.78
C ASN A 277 25.90 -12.97 -6.28
N LEU A 278 24.65 -13.13 -6.73
CA LEU A 278 23.73 -12.03 -7.05
C LEU A 278 22.59 -11.94 -6.04
N PRO A 279 22.04 -10.73 -5.76
CA PRO A 279 20.79 -10.63 -5.03
C PRO A 279 19.72 -11.43 -5.78
N ARG A 280 18.92 -12.18 -5.02
CA ARG A 280 17.78 -12.92 -5.55
C ARG A 280 16.85 -11.96 -6.31
N MET A 281 16.30 -12.34 -7.47
CA MET A 281 15.40 -11.48 -8.26
C MET A 281 14.21 -12.27 -8.81
N HIS A 282 13.20 -11.58 -9.32
CA HIS A 282 11.98 -12.20 -9.86
C HIS A 282 12.29 -13.19 -10.99
N ASN A 283 13.30 -12.92 -11.82
CA ASN A 283 13.66 -13.80 -12.93
C ASN A 283 14.37 -15.11 -12.51
N HIS A 284 14.65 -15.32 -11.21
CA HIS A 284 15.30 -16.55 -10.74
C HIS A 284 14.33 -17.74 -10.57
N THR A 285 13.03 -17.52 -10.74
CA THR A 285 12.04 -18.59 -10.72
C THR A 285 10.83 -18.26 -11.59
N HIS A 286 10.27 -19.29 -12.20
CA HIS A 286 8.97 -19.23 -12.90
C HIS A 286 8.18 -20.53 -12.65
N LEU A 287 8.53 -21.26 -11.58
CA LEU A 287 7.92 -22.54 -11.25
C LEU A 287 6.69 -22.36 -10.38
N TYR A 288 5.69 -23.22 -10.58
CA TYR A 288 4.48 -23.23 -9.76
C TYR A 288 3.91 -24.64 -9.61
N GLU A 289 3.07 -24.83 -8.59
CA GLU A 289 2.27 -26.05 -8.40
C GLU A 289 0.92 -25.89 -9.13
N LYS A 290 0.65 -26.74 -10.13
CA LYS A 290 -0.55 -26.60 -10.98
C LYS A 290 -1.88 -26.70 -10.22
N GLU A 291 -1.93 -27.61 -9.25
CA GLU A 291 -3.13 -27.88 -8.44
C GLU A 291 -3.30 -26.89 -7.28
N ARG A 292 -2.36 -25.96 -7.10
CA ARG A 292 -2.45 -24.98 -6.02
C ARG A 292 -3.50 -23.92 -6.34
N ILE A 293 -4.40 -23.71 -5.39
CA ILE A 293 -5.48 -22.72 -5.50
C ILE A 293 -4.88 -21.32 -5.66
N LEU A 294 -5.45 -20.55 -6.59
CA LEU A 294 -5.09 -19.16 -6.81
C LEU A 294 -5.42 -18.29 -5.58
N TYR A 295 -4.51 -17.39 -5.26
CA TYR A 295 -4.61 -16.48 -4.12
C TYR A 295 -5.66 -15.40 -4.31
N ALA A 296 -5.99 -14.74 -3.20
CA ALA A 296 -6.90 -13.60 -3.16
C ALA A 296 -6.49 -12.56 -4.22
N PRO A 297 -7.44 -11.89 -4.87
CA PRO A 297 -7.11 -11.04 -6.01
C PRO A 297 -6.30 -9.80 -5.62
N LYS A 298 -5.69 -9.19 -6.63
CA LYS A 298 -5.20 -7.80 -6.61
C LYS A 298 -5.99 -7.00 -7.65
N TYR A 299 -5.76 -5.69 -7.68
CA TYR A 299 -6.56 -4.80 -8.52
C TYR A 299 -5.79 -3.58 -9.00
N ALA A 300 -6.31 -3.03 -10.09
CA ALA A 300 -5.97 -1.71 -10.59
C ALA A 300 -7.27 -0.92 -10.80
N PHE A 301 -7.19 0.41 -10.77
CA PHE A 301 -8.37 1.26 -10.84
C PHE A 301 -8.13 2.61 -11.53
N LYS A 302 -9.22 3.23 -11.99
CA LYS A 302 -9.30 4.61 -12.47
C LYS A 302 -9.84 5.50 -11.33
N PRO A 303 -8.99 6.31 -10.67
CA PRO A 303 -9.39 7.10 -9.49
C PRO A 303 -10.62 7.98 -9.75
N LYS A 304 -10.65 8.71 -10.86
CA LYS A 304 -11.77 9.60 -11.22
C LYS A 304 -13.09 8.88 -11.55
N LYS A 305 -13.06 7.57 -11.81
CA LYS A 305 -14.29 6.77 -12.01
C LYS A 305 -14.84 6.22 -10.68
N LEU A 306 -14.06 6.26 -9.59
CA LEU A 306 -14.49 5.73 -8.29
C LEU A 306 -15.54 6.62 -7.63
N SER A 307 -16.49 5.99 -6.96
CA SER A 307 -17.37 6.64 -6.00
C SER A 307 -16.58 7.27 -4.85
N LYS A 308 -17.04 8.42 -4.34
CA LYS A 308 -16.36 9.12 -3.24
C LYS A 308 -16.31 8.35 -1.92
N LYS A 309 -17.22 7.37 -1.75
CA LYS A 309 -17.40 6.57 -0.52
C LYS A 309 -16.63 5.25 -0.52
N VAL A 310 -15.80 4.99 -1.52
CA VAL A 310 -15.05 3.73 -1.60
C VAL A 310 -14.14 3.51 -0.40
N HIS A 311 -13.79 2.24 -0.22
CA HIS A 311 -12.77 1.79 0.70
C HIS A 311 -11.81 0.86 -0.04
N LEU A 312 -10.54 1.28 -0.12
CA LEU A 312 -9.48 0.47 -0.68
C LEU A 312 -9.03 -0.57 0.35
N LEU A 313 -9.36 -1.84 0.14
CA LEU A 313 -8.84 -2.95 0.92
C LEU A 313 -7.62 -3.56 0.21
N VAL A 314 -6.91 -4.47 0.88
CA VAL A 314 -5.72 -5.14 0.34
C VAL A 314 -6.01 -5.94 -0.94
N HIS A 315 -7.19 -6.55 -1.03
CA HIS A 315 -7.55 -7.47 -2.12
C HIS A 315 -8.80 -7.08 -2.91
N LYS A 316 -9.46 -5.97 -2.59
CA LYS A 316 -10.64 -5.49 -3.30
C LYS A 316 -10.89 -4.01 -3.02
N VAL A 317 -11.72 -3.41 -3.86
CA VAL A 317 -12.32 -2.09 -3.60
C VAL A 317 -13.76 -2.32 -3.14
N GLU A 318 -14.11 -1.84 -1.95
CA GLU A 318 -15.49 -1.83 -1.47
C GLU A 318 -16.18 -0.52 -1.82
N GLY A 319 -17.48 -0.58 -2.08
CA GLY A 319 -18.29 0.60 -2.43
C GLY A 319 -18.35 0.94 -3.92
N ASP A 320 -17.75 0.12 -4.79
CA ASP A 320 -17.86 0.26 -6.24
C ASP A 320 -17.89 -1.07 -6.99
N LYS A 321 -18.23 -1.02 -8.28
CA LYS A 321 -18.20 -2.17 -9.18
C LYS A 321 -16.77 -2.50 -9.58
N SER A 322 -16.49 -3.79 -9.71
CA SER A 322 -15.23 -4.28 -10.25
C SER A 322 -15.48 -5.31 -11.33
N LYS A 323 -14.68 -5.26 -12.39
CA LYS A 323 -14.62 -6.29 -13.42
C LYS A 323 -13.53 -7.28 -13.05
N PHE A 324 -13.87 -8.57 -13.02
CA PHE A 324 -12.87 -9.63 -12.90
C PHE A 324 -12.31 -9.98 -14.28
N SER A 325 -11.00 -10.16 -14.38
CA SER A 325 -10.32 -10.64 -15.59
C SER A 325 -9.64 -11.98 -15.34
N GLU A 326 -9.99 -12.96 -16.17
CA GLU A 326 -9.28 -14.25 -16.25
C GLU A 326 -8.00 -14.15 -17.08
N GLU A 327 -7.87 -13.08 -17.86
CA GLU A 327 -6.77 -12.84 -18.79
C GLU A 327 -5.59 -12.13 -18.13
N LEU A 328 -5.81 -11.56 -16.94
CA LEU A 328 -4.79 -11.03 -16.06
C LEU A 328 -4.47 -12.08 -14.99
N LEU A 329 -3.18 -12.32 -14.79
CA LEU A 329 -2.72 -13.17 -13.70
C LEU A 329 -1.53 -12.52 -12.98
N GLY A 330 -1.70 -12.29 -11.69
CA GLY A 330 -0.60 -11.91 -10.81
C GLY A 330 0.25 -13.12 -10.44
N ARG A 331 1.55 -12.94 -10.31
CA ARG A 331 2.54 -13.93 -9.91
C ARG A 331 3.16 -13.44 -8.61
N HIS A 332 2.87 -14.13 -7.51
CA HIS A 332 3.35 -13.80 -6.17
C HIS A 332 4.55 -14.67 -5.83
N PHE A 333 5.72 -14.05 -5.74
CA PHE A 333 7.02 -14.70 -5.72
C PHE A 333 7.37 -15.18 -4.33
N GLY A 334 7.32 -16.51 -4.15
CA GLY A 334 7.77 -17.19 -2.96
C GLY A 334 9.16 -16.78 -2.55
N ILE A 335 10.10 -16.83 -3.50
CA ILE A 335 11.49 -16.52 -3.23
C ILE A 335 11.69 -15.04 -2.79
N LEU A 336 10.78 -14.10 -3.05
CA LEU A 336 11.00 -12.67 -2.73
C LEU A 336 10.23 -12.21 -1.49
N ARG A 337 10.14 -13.06 -0.47
CA ARG A 337 9.40 -12.74 0.75
C ARG A 337 10.31 -12.43 1.93
N LEU A 338 9.94 -11.35 2.61
CA LEU A 338 10.37 -10.98 3.95
C LEU A 338 9.18 -11.14 4.88
N HIS A 339 9.38 -11.70 6.07
CA HIS A 339 8.34 -11.85 7.08
C HIS A 339 8.36 -10.67 8.06
N TRP A 340 8.61 -9.45 7.56
CA TRP A 340 8.84 -8.27 8.41
C TRP A 340 7.62 -7.90 9.24
N ARG A 341 6.40 -8.23 8.78
CA ARG A 341 5.15 -8.08 9.56
C ARG A 341 5.12 -8.95 10.83
N GLY A 342 5.93 -10.01 10.86
CA GLY A 342 6.15 -10.88 12.02
C GLY A 342 7.51 -10.67 12.69
N GLY A 343 8.27 -9.63 12.32
CA GLY A 343 9.59 -9.31 12.87
C GLY A 343 10.77 -10.08 12.27
N ASN A 344 10.58 -10.83 11.18
CA ASN A 344 11.67 -11.53 10.49
C ASN A 344 12.03 -10.83 9.16
N PHE A 345 13.26 -10.30 9.13
CA PHE A 345 13.79 -9.50 8.03
C PHE A 345 14.73 -10.30 7.12
N GLU A 346 14.91 -11.59 7.39
CA GLU A 346 15.69 -12.45 6.52
C GLU A 346 14.84 -12.91 5.32
N PRO A 347 15.42 -12.92 4.11
CA PRO A 347 14.81 -13.60 2.97
C PRO A 347 14.53 -15.05 3.33
N ILE A 348 13.37 -15.55 2.89
CA ILE A 348 13.05 -16.96 3.12
C ILE A 348 14.11 -17.89 2.51
N GLU A 349 14.35 -19.04 3.15
CA GLU A 349 15.22 -20.06 2.59
C GLU A 349 14.62 -20.65 1.30
N LEU A 350 15.49 -20.90 0.32
CA LEU A 350 15.08 -21.63 -0.87
C LEU A 350 14.83 -23.08 -0.51
N ARG A 351 13.85 -23.67 -1.20
CA ARG A 351 13.52 -25.07 -1.09
C ARG A 351 14.14 -25.87 -2.22
N ASP A 352 14.55 -27.09 -1.90
CA ASP A 352 14.91 -28.06 -2.93
C ASP A 352 13.65 -28.47 -3.71
N ARG A 353 13.80 -28.68 -5.03
CA ARG A 353 12.71 -29.12 -5.90
C ARG A 353 12.05 -30.41 -5.39
N SER A 354 12.82 -31.32 -4.82
CA SER A 354 12.34 -32.60 -4.24
C SER A 354 11.46 -32.44 -3.00
N SER A 355 11.44 -31.26 -2.37
CA SER A 355 10.57 -31.00 -1.21
C SER A 355 9.08 -30.86 -1.57
N TYR A 356 8.77 -30.67 -2.86
CA TYR A 356 7.39 -30.58 -3.34
C TYR A 356 6.88 -31.96 -3.73
N LYS A 357 5.75 -32.35 -3.13
CA LYS A 357 5.10 -33.66 -3.37
C LYS A 357 4.35 -33.70 -4.71
N THR A 358 4.02 -32.53 -5.26
CA THR A 358 3.28 -32.39 -6.51
C THR A 358 4.24 -32.02 -7.64
N PRO A 359 3.97 -32.44 -8.89
CA PRO A 359 4.76 -32.00 -10.04
C PRO A 359 4.67 -30.48 -10.22
N LEU A 360 5.84 -29.87 -10.40
CA LEU A 360 5.96 -28.45 -10.70
C LEU A 360 5.81 -28.21 -12.21
N SER A 361 5.19 -27.08 -12.55
CA SER A 361 5.03 -26.58 -13.92
C SER A 361 5.79 -25.27 -14.12
N GLU A 362 6.09 -24.95 -15.37
CA GLU A 362 6.77 -23.71 -15.78
C GLU A 362 5.73 -22.69 -16.27
N ASP A 363 5.78 -21.47 -15.75
CA ASP A 363 4.97 -20.34 -16.24
C ASP A 363 5.71 -19.68 -17.41
N MET A 364 5.45 -20.17 -18.63
CA MET A 364 6.16 -19.71 -19.83
C MET A 364 5.87 -18.26 -20.21
N GLU A 365 4.66 -17.76 -19.91
CA GLU A 365 4.31 -16.34 -20.10
C GLU A 365 5.18 -15.46 -19.19
N LEU A 366 5.32 -15.85 -17.92
CA LEU A 366 6.23 -15.19 -16.99
C LEU A 366 7.69 -15.30 -17.46
N PHE A 367 8.16 -16.49 -17.85
CA PHE A 367 9.54 -16.68 -18.29
C PHE A 367 9.89 -15.82 -19.51
N GLN A 368 8.97 -15.69 -20.47
CA GLN A 368 9.16 -14.84 -21.65
C GLN A 368 9.25 -13.36 -21.27
N SER A 369 8.44 -12.91 -20.32
CA SER A 369 8.43 -11.50 -19.84
C SER A 369 9.80 -11.05 -19.32
N PHE A 370 10.61 -11.95 -18.75
CA PHE A 370 11.90 -11.61 -18.16
C PHE A 370 12.89 -11.00 -19.16
N ASN A 371 12.84 -11.43 -20.42
CA ASN A 371 13.74 -10.92 -21.46
C ASN A 371 13.36 -9.50 -21.94
N GLU A 372 12.18 -9.02 -21.56
CA GLU A 372 11.67 -7.72 -21.98
C GLU A 372 11.93 -6.60 -20.95
N VAL A 373 12.33 -6.98 -19.73
CA VAL A 373 12.58 -6.04 -18.63
C VAL A 373 13.94 -5.39 -18.80
N ASP A 374 13.98 -4.06 -18.82
CA ASP A 374 15.22 -3.30 -18.82
C ASP A 374 15.87 -3.35 -17.43
N LEU A 375 17.03 -4.01 -17.34
CA LEU A 375 17.82 -4.16 -16.12
C LEU A 375 19.08 -3.29 -16.14
N SER A 376 19.14 -2.25 -16.97
CA SER A 376 20.30 -1.34 -17.04
C SER A 376 20.62 -0.66 -15.70
N TRP A 377 19.63 -0.49 -14.83
CA TRP A 377 19.76 0.04 -13.47
C TRP A 377 20.54 -0.88 -12.51
N LEU A 378 20.77 -2.16 -12.84
CA LEU A 378 21.64 -3.07 -12.05
C LEU A 378 23.14 -2.81 -12.23
N LYS A 379 23.53 -2.08 -13.30
CA LYS A 379 24.94 -1.85 -13.66
C LYS A 379 25.50 -0.53 -13.14
N GLY A 380 24.69 0.24 -12.40
CA GLY A 380 24.96 1.60 -11.96
C GLY A 380 25.38 1.69 -10.50
#